data_AF-A0A950SCM1-F1
#
_entry.id   AF-A0A950SCM1-F1
#
_cell.length_a   1.000
_cell.length_b   1.000
_cell.length_c   1.000
_cell.angle_alpha   90.00
_cell.angle_beta   90.00
_cell.angle_gamma   90.00
#
_symmetry.space_group_name_H-M   'P 1'
#
loop_
_entity.id
_entity.type
_entity.pdbx_description
1 polymer ?
#
loop_
_entity_poly.entity_id
_entity_poly.type
_entity_poly.pdbx_seq_one_letter_code
_entity_poly.pdbx_strand_id
1 'polypeptide(L)'
;MLKGWTAQQTARYFKPKTIRANLQAARSFASFTGRWPWQWHAEDVDSYFSALLEPPRSLRPISVRGYQARLRGLVGYLIDERYPWVAICRHEFGRAPAQLFDDRHGLAHLTGFEGDPRRRPLTMDELEAFFACCDARTVRRRGLGRKPELAAWRDQAVFKVMFAWGLRRAETASLDVVDFRPHAALPEFGGFAALHVRYGKSMAGGPPRRRTVLTVFDWAVEVVEQYLSEVRPALRPGDAPAVFAPSVRPGWHRGGSPTGSPSCVTKPDCRAS
;
A
#
# COMPACT_ATOMS: atom_id res chain seq x y z
N MET A 1 -16.97 -16.67 -16.34
CA MET A 1 -15.49 -16.66 -16.28
C MET A 1 -14.94 -15.70 -15.22
N LEU A 2 -14.97 -14.37 -15.42
CA LEU A 2 -14.32 -13.40 -14.51
C LEU A 2 -14.84 -13.41 -13.07
N LYS A 3 -16.13 -13.73 -12.86
CA LYS A 3 -16.70 -13.95 -11.51
C LYS A 3 -15.99 -15.09 -10.78
N GLY A 4 -15.77 -16.23 -11.46
CA GLY A 4 -15.04 -17.37 -10.89
C GLY A 4 -13.57 -17.05 -10.63
N TRP A 5 -12.91 -16.32 -11.52
CA TRP A 5 -11.53 -15.87 -11.30
C TRP A 5 -11.42 -14.88 -10.12
N THR A 6 -12.45 -14.06 -9.92
CA THR A 6 -12.55 -13.18 -8.74
C THR A 6 -12.66 -14.01 -7.46
N ALA A 7 -13.54 -15.01 -7.45
CA ALA A 7 -13.70 -15.91 -6.30
C ALA A 7 -12.41 -16.68 -5.97
N GLN A 8 -11.70 -17.21 -6.98
CA GLN A 8 -10.40 -17.85 -6.79
C GLN A 8 -9.39 -16.89 -6.14
N GLN A 9 -9.27 -15.67 -6.65
CA GLN A 9 -8.30 -14.70 -6.12
C GLN A 9 -8.66 -14.30 -4.68
N THR A 10 -9.93 -14.14 -4.37
CA THR A 10 -10.41 -13.90 -3.00
C THR A 10 -10.05 -15.06 -2.07
N ALA A 11 -10.27 -16.30 -2.50
CA ALA A 11 -9.89 -17.50 -1.74
C ALA A 11 -8.37 -17.60 -1.51
N ARG A 12 -7.56 -17.01 -2.40
CA ARG A 12 -6.09 -16.90 -2.26
C ARG A 12 -5.65 -15.64 -1.50
N TYR A 13 -6.55 -14.97 -0.80
CA TYR A 13 -6.30 -13.76 -0.01
C TYR A 13 -5.70 -12.59 -0.81
N PHE A 14 -6.05 -12.47 -2.08
CA PHE A 14 -5.62 -11.31 -2.87
C PHE A 14 -6.32 -10.05 -2.37
N LYS A 15 -5.57 -8.96 -2.26
CA LYS A 15 -6.15 -7.66 -1.88
C LYS A 15 -7.16 -7.18 -2.94
N PRO A 16 -8.26 -6.53 -2.56
CA PRO A 16 -9.27 -6.04 -3.52
C PRO A 16 -8.68 -5.15 -4.62
N LYS A 17 -7.65 -4.35 -4.31
CA LYS A 17 -6.93 -3.53 -5.29
C LYS A 17 -6.23 -4.39 -6.36
N THR A 18 -5.62 -5.51 -5.96
CA THR A 18 -4.96 -6.45 -6.87
C THR A 18 -6.00 -7.11 -7.78
N ILE A 19 -7.11 -7.59 -7.21
CA ILE A 19 -8.21 -8.20 -7.97
C ILE A 19 -8.73 -7.22 -9.04
N ARG A 20 -9.01 -5.97 -8.67
CA ARG A 20 -9.45 -4.94 -9.64
C ARG A 20 -8.43 -4.71 -10.76
N ALA A 21 -7.15 -4.62 -10.43
CA ALA A 21 -6.09 -4.46 -11.43
C ALA A 21 -6.01 -5.66 -12.39
N ASN A 22 -6.17 -6.88 -11.86
CA ASN A 22 -6.16 -8.12 -12.63
C ASN A 22 -7.35 -8.18 -13.60
N LEU A 23 -8.55 -7.86 -13.12
CA LEU A 23 -9.76 -7.77 -13.95
C LEU A 23 -9.64 -6.68 -15.02
N GLN A 24 -9.06 -5.52 -14.68
CA GLN A 24 -8.87 -4.43 -15.63
C GLN A 24 -7.89 -4.81 -16.75
N ALA A 25 -6.82 -5.53 -16.43
CA ALA A 25 -5.88 -6.02 -17.44
C ALA A 25 -6.57 -6.96 -18.43
N ALA A 26 -7.33 -7.94 -17.90
CA ALA A 26 -8.12 -8.86 -18.72
C ALA A 26 -9.10 -8.15 -19.66
N ARG A 27 -9.86 -7.18 -19.12
CA ARG A 27 -10.82 -6.38 -19.90
C ARG A 27 -10.12 -5.52 -20.95
N SER A 28 -9.00 -4.88 -20.58
CA SER A 28 -8.25 -4.04 -21.52
C SER A 28 -7.68 -4.85 -22.68
N PHE A 29 -7.22 -6.08 -22.43
CA PHE A 29 -6.69 -6.94 -23.48
C PHE A 29 -7.81 -7.47 -24.40
N ALA A 30 -8.93 -7.94 -23.82
CA ALA A 30 -10.09 -8.35 -24.59
C ALA A 30 -10.66 -7.20 -25.45
N SER A 31 -10.71 -5.98 -24.89
CA SER A 31 -11.16 -4.80 -25.62
C SER A 31 -10.21 -4.37 -26.74
N PHE A 32 -8.90 -4.61 -26.59
CA PHE A 32 -7.92 -4.28 -27.63
C PHE A 32 -7.99 -5.26 -28.80
N THR A 33 -8.06 -6.56 -28.49
CA THR A 33 -8.08 -7.63 -29.50
C THR A 33 -9.46 -7.81 -30.14
N GLY A 34 -10.52 -7.35 -29.48
CA GLY A 34 -11.90 -7.68 -29.86
C GLY A 34 -12.24 -9.17 -29.70
N ARG A 35 -11.40 -9.93 -28.99
CA ARG A 35 -11.45 -11.39 -28.91
C ARG A 35 -11.58 -11.87 -27.46
N TRP A 36 -12.20 -13.03 -27.29
CA TRP A 36 -12.29 -13.70 -26.00
C TRP A 36 -11.02 -14.51 -25.68
N PRO A 37 -10.74 -14.84 -24.40
CA PRO A 37 -9.51 -15.52 -24.00
C PRO A 37 -9.18 -16.84 -24.72
N TRP A 38 -10.18 -17.60 -25.16
CA TRP A 38 -10.02 -18.84 -25.94
C TRP A 38 -9.77 -18.61 -27.44
N GLN A 39 -9.71 -17.35 -27.87
CA GLN A 39 -9.45 -16.91 -29.25
C GLN A 39 -8.19 -16.06 -29.37
N TRP A 40 -7.42 -15.88 -28.30
CA TRP A 40 -6.18 -15.11 -28.35
C TRP A 40 -5.07 -15.91 -29.03
N HIS A 41 -4.19 -15.22 -29.75
CA HIS A 41 -3.01 -15.77 -30.41
C HIS A 41 -1.76 -14.98 -30.00
N ALA A 42 -0.57 -15.48 -30.33
CA ALA A 42 0.69 -14.79 -30.02
C ALA A 42 0.75 -13.37 -30.63
N GLU A 43 0.26 -13.20 -31.86
CA GLU A 43 0.21 -11.90 -32.54
C GLU A 43 -0.63 -10.86 -31.79
N ASP A 44 -1.73 -11.28 -31.15
CA ASP A 44 -2.56 -10.40 -30.31
C ASP A 44 -1.76 -9.89 -29.10
N VAL A 45 -0.89 -10.75 -28.55
CA VAL A 45 -0.04 -10.46 -27.40
C VAL A 45 1.05 -9.45 -27.79
N ASP A 46 1.77 -9.73 -28.88
CA ASP A 46 2.83 -8.86 -29.39
C ASP A 46 2.29 -7.48 -29.75
N SER A 47 1.18 -7.43 -30.49
CA SER A 47 0.51 -6.18 -30.89
C SER A 47 0.07 -5.35 -29.68
N TYR A 48 -0.52 -6.00 -28.67
CA TYR A 48 -0.97 -5.30 -27.46
C TYR A 48 0.21 -4.71 -26.70
N PHE A 49 1.29 -5.46 -26.51
CA PHE A 49 2.43 -4.98 -25.74
C PHE A 49 3.23 -3.92 -26.51
N SER A 50 3.35 -4.01 -27.84
CA SER A 50 3.89 -2.92 -28.66
C SER A 50 3.06 -1.65 -28.49
N ALA A 51 1.73 -1.75 -28.62
CA ALA A 51 0.83 -0.60 -28.44
C ALA A 51 0.85 -0.02 -27.01
N LEU A 52 1.21 -0.80 -25.99
CA LEU A 52 1.43 -0.28 -24.64
C LEU A 52 2.75 0.50 -24.51
N LEU A 53 3.79 0.14 -25.26
CA LEU A 53 5.10 0.80 -25.25
C LEU A 53 5.12 2.05 -26.14
N GLU A 54 4.30 2.08 -27.19
CA GLU A 54 4.20 3.19 -28.13
C GLU A 54 3.28 4.33 -27.63
N PRO A 55 3.44 5.55 -28.17
CA PRO A 55 2.48 6.63 -27.98
C PRO A 55 1.07 6.20 -28.43
N PRO A 56 -0.01 6.68 -27.77
CA PRO A 56 -0.02 7.72 -26.75
C PRO A 56 0.19 7.21 -25.30
N ARG A 57 0.30 5.89 -25.07
CA ARG A 57 0.40 5.34 -23.71
C ARG A 57 1.82 5.41 -23.15
N SER A 58 2.82 5.01 -23.94
CA SER A 58 4.23 5.00 -23.57
C SER A 58 4.50 4.42 -22.17
N LEU A 59 3.93 3.22 -21.98
CA LEU A 59 4.24 2.21 -20.97
C LEU A 59 5.69 2.20 -20.51
N ARG A 60 6.00 2.51 -19.24
CA ARG A 60 7.27 2.03 -18.67
C ARG A 60 7.30 0.50 -18.71
N PRO A 61 8.44 -0.15 -19.05
CA PRO A 61 8.54 -1.61 -19.12
C PRO A 61 8.03 -2.36 -17.88
N ILE A 62 8.22 -1.79 -16.68
CA ILE A 62 7.73 -2.37 -15.42
C ILE A 62 6.21 -2.45 -15.33
N SER A 63 5.52 -1.45 -15.91
CA SER A 63 4.07 -1.43 -15.99
C SER A 63 3.60 -2.51 -16.95
N VAL A 64 4.26 -2.65 -18.09
CA VAL A 64 3.96 -3.67 -19.12
C VAL A 64 4.13 -5.08 -18.55
N ARG A 65 5.22 -5.36 -17.85
CA ARG A 65 5.40 -6.62 -17.10
C ARG A 65 4.30 -6.88 -16.09
N GLY A 66 3.85 -5.83 -15.40
CA GLY A 66 2.68 -5.91 -14.53
C GLY A 66 1.44 -6.37 -15.29
N TYR A 67 1.21 -5.93 -16.53
CA TYR A 67 0.10 -6.42 -17.36
C TYR A 67 0.31 -7.88 -17.78
N GLN A 68 1.52 -8.24 -18.23
CA GLN A 68 1.90 -9.63 -18.57
C GLN A 68 1.60 -10.59 -17.43
N ALA A 69 2.07 -10.30 -16.21
CA ALA A 69 1.84 -11.14 -15.04
C ALA A 69 0.35 -11.33 -14.71
N ARG A 70 -0.48 -10.31 -14.95
CA ARG A 70 -1.93 -10.37 -14.71
C ARG A 70 -2.64 -11.24 -15.74
N LEU A 71 -2.28 -11.10 -17.02
CA LEU A 71 -2.85 -11.89 -18.10
C LEU A 71 -2.41 -13.35 -18.01
N ARG A 72 -1.14 -13.61 -17.68
CA ARG A 72 -0.62 -14.93 -17.31
C ARG A 72 -1.45 -15.57 -16.18
N GLY A 73 -1.78 -14.79 -15.16
CA GLY A 73 -2.64 -15.25 -14.05
C GLY A 73 -4.07 -15.59 -14.45
N LEU A 74 -4.66 -14.87 -15.42
CA LEU A 74 -5.97 -15.21 -15.97
C LEU A 74 -5.89 -16.50 -16.76
N VAL A 75 -4.99 -16.58 -17.73
CA VAL A 75 -4.87 -17.75 -18.60
C VAL A 75 -4.51 -18.99 -17.78
N GLY A 76 -3.63 -18.86 -16.79
CA GLY A 76 -3.34 -19.92 -15.83
C GLY A 76 -4.58 -20.42 -15.08
N TYR A 77 -5.53 -19.55 -14.74
CA TYR A 77 -6.81 -19.96 -14.16
C TYR A 77 -7.73 -20.68 -15.17
N LEU A 78 -7.68 -20.29 -16.45
CA LEU A 78 -8.54 -20.88 -17.48
C LEU A 78 -8.06 -22.26 -17.94
N ILE A 79 -6.76 -22.50 -17.93
CA ILE A 79 -6.16 -23.79 -18.32
C ILE A 79 -6.01 -24.77 -17.15
N ASP A 80 -6.20 -24.32 -15.91
CA ASP A 80 -6.13 -25.17 -14.71
C ASP A 80 -7.30 -26.16 -14.71
N GLU A 81 -6.96 -27.46 -14.74
CA GLU A 81 -7.88 -28.60 -14.82
C GLU A 81 -8.90 -28.64 -13.68
N ARG A 82 -8.61 -27.98 -12.55
CA ARG A 82 -9.53 -27.86 -11.41
C ARG A 82 -10.75 -27.00 -11.74
N TYR A 83 -10.72 -26.25 -12.85
CA TYR A 83 -11.83 -25.44 -13.32
C TYR A 83 -12.30 -25.91 -14.70
N PRO A 84 -13.61 -25.87 -14.98
CA PRO A 84 -14.17 -26.48 -16.19
C PRO A 84 -13.94 -25.68 -17.49
N TRP A 85 -13.13 -24.62 -17.48
CA TRP A 85 -13.05 -23.67 -18.60
C TRP A 85 -12.54 -24.29 -19.89
N VAL A 86 -11.54 -25.18 -19.84
CA VAL A 86 -11.06 -25.88 -21.05
C VAL A 86 -12.17 -26.73 -21.67
N ALA A 87 -12.89 -27.50 -20.85
CA ALA A 87 -13.98 -28.36 -21.32
C ALA A 87 -15.15 -27.54 -21.89
N ILE A 88 -15.58 -26.50 -21.16
CA ILE A 88 -16.63 -25.58 -21.60
C ILE A 88 -16.24 -24.92 -22.92
N CYS A 89 -15.03 -24.38 -23.04
CA CYS A 89 -14.63 -23.67 -24.26
C CYS A 89 -14.55 -24.62 -25.47
N ARG A 90 -14.05 -25.85 -25.28
CA ARG A 90 -14.03 -26.86 -26.35
C ARG A 90 -15.43 -27.24 -26.80
N HIS A 91 -16.36 -27.45 -25.86
CA HIS A 91 -17.73 -27.82 -26.16
C HIS A 91 -18.50 -26.69 -26.84
N GLU A 92 -18.46 -25.49 -26.25
CA GLU A 92 -19.28 -24.35 -26.70
C GLU A 92 -18.69 -23.58 -27.89
N PHE A 93 -17.35 -23.56 -28.02
CA PHE A 93 -16.67 -22.69 -28.98
C PHE A 93 -15.69 -23.43 -29.91
N GLY A 94 -15.54 -24.75 -29.75
CA GLY A 94 -14.59 -25.55 -30.54
C GLY A 94 -13.12 -25.18 -30.33
N ARG A 95 -12.80 -24.36 -29.33
CA ARG A 95 -11.45 -23.85 -29.04
C ARG A 95 -11.17 -23.85 -27.55
N ALA A 96 -9.90 -23.87 -27.15
CA ALA A 96 -9.49 -23.82 -25.75
C ALA A 96 -8.52 -22.65 -25.51
N PRO A 97 -8.54 -22.03 -24.31
CA PRO A 97 -7.48 -21.13 -23.88
C PRO A 97 -6.11 -21.81 -23.93
N ALA A 98 -5.07 -21.07 -24.32
CA ALA A 98 -3.69 -21.53 -24.36
C ALA A 98 -2.78 -20.57 -23.58
N GLN A 99 -1.67 -21.06 -23.03
CA GLN A 99 -0.68 -20.22 -22.36
C GLN A 99 0.13 -19.42 -23.40
N LEU A 100 -0.20 -18.14 -23.55
CA LEU A 100 0.45 -17.23 -24.49
C LEU A 100 1.45 -16.28 -23.82
N PHE A 101 1.46 -16.23 -22.48
CA PHE A 101 2.24 -15.29 -21.70
C PHE A 101 3.40 -15.99 -21.00
N ASP A 102 4.30 -16.63 -21.74
CA ASP A 102 5.53 -17.20 -21.18
C ASP A 102 6.67 -16.16 -21.16
N ASP A 103 7.89 -16.59 -20.81
CA ASP A 103 9.05 -15.69 -20.77
C ASP A 103 9.66 -15.45 -22.16
N ARG A 104 9.20 -16.17 -23.20
CA ARG A 104 9.65 -16.02 -24.59
C ARG A 104 8.86 -14.95 -25.35
N HIS A 105 7.58 -14.79 -25.03
CA HIS A 105 6.69 -13.72 -25.54
C HIS A 105 6.58 -12.54 -24.57
N GLY A 106 7.42 -12.52 -23.53
CA GLY A 106 7.50 -11.49 -22.51
C GLY A 106 8.62 -10.48 -22.77
N LEU A 107 8.54 -9.30 -22.14
CA LEU A 107 9.73 -8.45 -21.99
C LEU A 107 10.72 -9.23 -21.10
N ALA A 108 11.68 -9.90 -21.72
CA ALA A 108 12.61 -10.79 -21.05
C ALA A 108 13.29 -10.10 -19.85
N HIS A 109 13.43 -10.83 -18.75
CA HIS A 109 14.28 -10.46 -17.61
C HIS A 109 15.74 -10.49 -18.05
N LEU A 110 16.21 -9.49 -18.81
CA LEU A 110 17.64 -9.36 -19.09
C LEU A 110 18.42 -8.93 -17.84
N THR A 111 17.76 -8.34 -16.84
CA THR A 111 18.36 -8.02 -15.54
C THR A 111 17.37 -8.25 -14.38
N GLY A 112 17.90 -8.80 -13.28
CA GLY A 112 17.13 -9.01 -12.04
C GLY A 112 16.89 -7.73 -11.23
N PHE A 113 17.52 -6.61 -11.62
CA PHE A 113 17.38 -5.31 -10.97
C PHE A 113 16.99 -4.24 -11.98
N GLU A 114 15.79 -3.68 -11.80
CA GLU A 114 15.23 -2.63 -12.67
C GLU A 114 14.91 -1.40 -11.83
N GLY A 115 15.95 -0.80 -11.25
CA GLY A 115 15.88 0.51 -10.60
C GLY A 115 16.01 1.62 -11.65
N ASP A 116 15.18 2.67 -11.56
CA ASP A 116 15.42 3.91 -12.31
C ASP A 116 16.73 4.53 -11.75
N PRO A 117 17.81 4.67 -12.53
CA PRO A 117 19.10 5.13 -12.01
C PRO A 117 19.03 6.55 -11.43
N ARG A 118 18.02 7.33 -11.83
CA ARG A 118 17.74 8.67 -11.26
C ARG A 118 17.18 8.61 -9.84
N ARG A 119 16.74 7.43 -9.38
CA ARG A 119 16.24 7.21 -8.02
C ARG A 119 17.33 6.55 -7.18
N ARG A 120 18.36 7.33 -6.85
CA ARG A 120 19.41 6.91 -5.92
C ARG A 120 19.07 7.29 -4.47
N PRO A 121 19.65 6.60 -3.47
CA PRO A 121 19.65 7.08 -2.09
C PRO A 121 20.29 8.47 -1.99
N LEU A 122 19.85 9.27 -1.02
CA LEU A 122 20.51 10.54 -0.67
C LEU A 122 21.91 10.27 -0.12
N THR A 123 22.84 11.19 -0.36
CA THR A 123 24.11 11.20 0.37
C THR A 123 23.88 11.66 1.82
N MET A 124 24.90 11.52 2.67
CA MET A 124 24.83 12.03 4.04
C MET A 124 24.62 13.55 4.07
N ASP A 125 25.38 14.30 3.28
CA ASP A 125 25.24 15.76 3.18
C ASP A 125 23.84 16.19 2.68
N GLU A 126 23.29 15.47 1.70
CA GLU A 126 21.94 15.75 1.20
C GLU A 126 20.86 15.44 2.23
N LEU A 127 21.06 14.37 3.02
CA LEU A 127 20.15 14.01 4.10
C LEU A 127 20.21 15.05 5.23
N GLU A 128 21.41 15.49 5.60
CA GLU A 128 21.60 16.55 6.59
C GLU A 128 20.95 17.86 6.12
N ALA A 129 21.21 18.27 4.87
CA ALA A 129 20.57 19.43 4.27
C ALA A 129 19.03 19.30 4.22
N PHE A 130 18.53 18.08 3.95
CA PHE A 130 17.09 17.81 3.97
C PHE A 130 16.50 17.97 5.37
N PHE A 131 17.15 17.44 6.41
CA PHE A 131 16.69 17.63 7.79
C PHE A 131 16.82 19.10 8.24
N ALA A 132 17.93 19.78 7.93
CA ALA A 132 18.09 21.20 8.19
C ALA A 132 16.98 22.04 7.52
N CYS A 133 16.58 21.70 6.30
CA CYS A 133 15.46 22.33 5.62
C CYS A 133 14.11 22.08 6.33
N CYS A 134 13.88 20.87 6.84
CA CYS A 134 12.69 20.56 7.63
C CYS A 134 12.66 21.38 8.92
N ASP A 135 13.78 21.44 9.64
CA ASP A 135 13.95 22.16 10.90
C ASP A 135 13.73 23.67 10.68
N ALA A 136 14.36 24.25 9.65
CA ALA A 136 14.18 25.66 9.27
C ALA A 136 12.72 25.97 8.88
N ARG A 137 12.01 25.02 8.26
CA ARG A 137 10.59 25.19 7.90
C ARG A 137 9.70 25.24 9.13
N THR A 138 10.01 24.48 10.18
CA THR A 138 9.33 24.55 11.48
C THR A 138 9.56 25.92 12.12
N VAL A 139 10.81 26.36 12.27
CA VAL A 139 11.17 27.66 12.87
C VAL A 139 10.50 28.82 12.13
N ARG A 140 10.54 28.82 10.79
CA ARG A 140 9.90 29.87 9.99
C ARG A 140 8.39 29.92 10.22
N ARG A 141 7.72 28.77 10.38
CA ARG A 141 6.26 28.74 10.61
C ARG A 141 5.90 29.22 12.00
N ARG A 142 6.73 28.92 12.99
CA ARG A 142 6.63 29.44 14.36
C ARG A 142 6.73 30.96 14.40
N GLY A 143 7.75 31.52 13.75
CA GLY A 143 7.94 32.98 13.67
C GLY A 143 6.80 33.73 12.96
N LEU A 144 6.03 33.05 12.10
CA LEU A 144 4.87 33.62 11.42
C LEU A 144 3.55 33.49 12.20
N GLY A 145 3.54 32.85 13.39
CA GLY A 145 2.36 32.69 14.24
C GLY A 145 1.21 31.87 13.61
N ARG A 146 1.50 31.07 12.57
CA ARG A 146 0.45 30.36 11.82
C ARG A 146 0.18 28.98 12.45
N LYS A 147 -1.10 28.60 12.54
CA LYS A 147 -1.57 27.26 12.96
C LYS A 147 -0.89 26.03 12.31
N PRO A 148 -0.35 26.03 11.07
CA PRO A 148 0.27 24.85 10.48
C PRO A 148 1.76 24.68 10.85
N GLU A 149 2.22 25.28 11.95
CA GLU A 149 3.51 25.00 12.58
C GLU A 149 3.59 23.55 13.07
N LEU A 150 2.61 23.09 13.88
CA LEU A 150 2.57 21.72 14.42
C LEU A 150 2.57 20.65 13.33
N ALA A 151 1.97 20.95 12.17
CA ALA A 151 1.99 20.05 11.03
C ALA A 151 3.39 19.93 10.41
N ALA A 152 4.14 21.04 10.30
CA ALA A 152 5.52 20.99 9.82
C ALA A 152 6.44 20.28 10.82
N TRP A 153 6.24 20.52 12.11
CA TRP A 153 7.01 19.86 13.16
C TRP A 153 6.74 18.35 13.22
N ARG A 154 5.47 17.94 13.04
CA ARG A 154 5.10 16.53 12.84
C ARG A 154 5.80 15.95 11.60
N ASP A 155 5.75 16.63 10.46
CA ASP A 155 6.32 16.11 9.22
C ASP A 155 7.85 15.94 9.34
N GLN A 156 8.54 16.87 10.00
CA GLN A 156 9.96 16.75 10.36
C GLN A 156 10.22 15.49 11.20
N ALA A 157 9.45 15.28 12.28
CA ALA A 157 9.58 14.08 13.11
C ALA A 157 9.30 12.79 12.33
N VAL A 158 8.29 12.79 11.45
CA VAL A 158 7.98 11.65 10.57
C VAL A 158 9.19 11.27 9.71
N PHE A 159 9.85 12.24 9.07
CA PHE A 159 11.00 11.94 8.22
C PHE A 159 12.19 11.40 9.01
N LYS A 160 12.48 12.02 10.15
CA LYS A 160 13.54 11.60 11.07
C LYS A 160 13.32 10.17 11.59
N VAL A 161 12.09 9.85 11.99
CA VAL A 161 11.68 8.48 12.41
C VAL A 161 11.73 7.48 11.24
N MET A 162 11.28 7.87 10.05
CA MET A 162 11.37 7.00 8.87
C MET A 162 12.81 6.60 8.56
N PHE A 163 13.72 7.57 8.64
CA PHE A 163 15.15 7.34 8.42
C PHE A 163 15.75 6.46 9.52
N ALA A 164 15.58 6.85 10.78
CA ALA A 164 16.24 6.20 11.92
C ALA A 164 15.90 4.71 12.07
N TRP A 165 14.65 4.31 11.79
CA TRP A 165 14.21 2.90 11.88
C TRP A 165 14.00 2.22 10.51
N GLY A 166 14.39 2.87 9.41
CA GLY A 166 14.30 2.28 8.06
C GLY A 166 12.87 1.83 7.69
N LEU A 167 11.89 2.70 7.95
CA LEU A 167 10.47 2.36 7.84
C LEU A 167 9.91 2.66 6.47
N ARG A 168 9.01 1.80 6.00
CA ARG A 168 8.18 2.09 4.83
C ARG A 168 7.06 3.04 5.22
N ARG A 169 6.60 3.87 4.28
CA ARG A 169 5.46 4.80 4.48
C ARG A 169 4.23 4.15 5.16
N ALA A 170 3.89 2.92 4.78
CA ALA A 170 2.77 2.20 5.38
C ALA A 170 3.04 1.75 6.83
N GLU A 171 4.28 1.35 7.12
CA GLU A 171 4.72 0.99 8.48
C GLU A 171 4.67 2.22 9.38
N THR A 172 5.22 3.35 8.93
CA THR A 172 5.18 4.64 9.64
C THR A 172 3.77 5.13 9.93
N ALA A 173 2.87 5.04 8.93
CA ALA A 173 1.48 5.50 9.07
C ALA A 173 0.65 4.61 10.02
N SER A 174 1.16 3.46 10.44
CA SER A 174 0.47 2.50 11.31
C SER A 174 1.20 2.30 12.64
N LEU A 175 2.17 3.15 12.98
CA LEU A 175 2.82 3.14 14.29
C LEU A 175 1.89 3.66 15.38
N ASP A 176 1.82 2.91 16.48
CA ASP A 176 1.22 3.34 17.74
C ASP A 176 2.32 3.62 18.79
N VAL A 177 2.03 4.47 19.77
CA VAL A 177 3.01 4.83 20.82
C VAL A 177 3.55 3.60 21.55
N VAL A 178 2.70 2.58 21.74
CA VAL A 178 3.04 1.31 22.40
C VAL A 178 3.96 0.39 21.59
N ASP A 179 4.26 0.74 20.33
CA ASP A 179 5.17 -0.02 19.48
C ASP A 179 6.63 0.22 19.88
N PHE A 180 6.94 1.32 20.56
CA PHE A 180 8.24 1.56 21.19
C PHE A 180 8.37 0.77 22.49
N ARG A 181 9.51 0.09 22.66
CA ARG A 181 9.78 -0.79 23.79
C ARG A 181 11.22 -0.62 24.30
N PRO A 182 11.43 -0.82 25.61
CA PRO A 182 12.78 -0.98 26.14
C PRO A 182 13.40 -2.29 25.66
N HIS A 183 14.73 -2.33 25.65
CA HIS A 183 15.50 -3.49 25.25
C HIS A 183 16.71 -3.65 26.17
N ALA A 184 16.87 -4.82 26.79
CA ALA A 184 17.86 -5.04 27.86
C ALA A 184 19.32 -4.81 27.41
N ALA A 185 19.61 -5.08 26.13
CA ALA A 185 20.95 -4.87 25.57
C ALA A 185 21.24 -3.41 25.15
N LEU A 186 20.21 -2.54 25.16
CA LEU A 186 20.32 -1.13 24.76
C LEU A 186 19.62 -0.23 25.81
N PRO A 187 20.02 -0.32 27.09
CA PRO A 187 19.39 0.46 28.16
C PRO A 187 19.51 1.97 27.96
N GLU A 188 20.53 2.44 27.24
CA GLU A 188 20.80 3.84 26.93
C GLU A 188 19.66 4.52 26.16
N PHE A 189 18.87 3.76 25.40
CA PHE A 189 17.73 4.29 24.64
C PHE A 189 16.39 4.19 25.38
N GLY A 190 16.40 3.78 26.66
CA GLY A 190 15.22 3.76 27.52
C GLY A 190 14.02 3.04 26.90
N GLY A 191 12.84 3.66 26.97
CA GLY A 191 11.59 3.12 26.41
C GLY A 191 11.54 3.03 24.87
N PHE A 192 12.53 3.59 24.18
CA PHE A 192 12.59 3.69 22.73
C PHE A 192 13.66 2.80 22.10
N ALA A 193 14.25 1.88 22.86
CA ALA A 193 15.36 1.04 22.41
C ALA A 193 15.01 0.06 21.28
N ALA A 194 13.75 -0.36 21.18
CA ALA A 194 13.26 -1.23 20.13
C ALA A 194 11.90 -0.75 19.58
N LEU A 195 11.73 -0.84 18.27
CA LEU A 195 10.48 -0.51 17.58
C LEU A 195 9.85 -1.76 16.96
N HIS A 196 8.65 -2.12 17.41
CA HIS A 196 7.88 -3.23 16.91
C HIS A 196 7.03 -2.82 15.69
N VAL A 197 7.49 -3.17 14.49
CA VAL A 197 6.75 -2.93 13.26
C VAL A 197 5.71 -4.03 13.06
N ARG A 198 4.43 -3.70 13.26
CA ARG A 198 3.29 -4.64 13.14
C ARG A 198 2.83 -4.90 11.70
N TYR A 199 2.93 -3.90 10.83
CA TYR A 199 2.34 -3.90 9.49
C TYR A 199 3.39 -3.89 8.37
N GLY A 200 4.42 -4.73 8.48
CA GLY A 200 5.44 -4.88 7.46
C GLY A 200 4.91 -5.50 6.16
N LYS A 201 5.69 -5.36 5.07
CA LYS A 201 5.35 -5.89 3.75
C LYS A 201 5.00 -7.38 3.83
N SER A 202 3.74 -7.71 3.51
CA SER A 202 3.24 -9.08 3.40
C SER A 202 3.90 -9.84 2.25
N MET A 203 4.01 -11.17 2.39
CA MET A 203 4.20 -12.06 1.25
C MET A 203 2.89 -12.31 0.54
N ALA A 204 2.95 -12.87 -0.68
CA ALA A 204 1.77 -13.22 -1.44
C ALA A 204 0.82 -14.12 -0.61
N GLY A 205 -0.41 -13.66 -0.40
CA GLY A 205 -1.45 -14.37 0.37
C GLY A 205 -1.26 -14.38 1.90
N GLY A 206 -0.18 -13.80 2.43
CA GLY A 206 0.14 -13.84 3.87
C GLY A 206 -0.26 -12.57 4.64
N PRO A 207 -0.37 -12.66 5.99
CA PRO A 207 -0.59 -11.48 6.84
C PRO A 207 0.59 -10.50 6.77
N PRO A 208 0.43 -9.25 7.24
CA PRO A 208 1.55 -8.32 7.40
C PRO A 208 2.68 -8.93 8.22
N ARG A 209 3.92 -8.77 7.75
CA ARG A 209 5.09 -9.29 8.47
C ARG A 209 5.38 -8.41 9.67
N ARG A 210 5.63 -9.06 10.82
CA ARG A 210 6.12 -8.38 12.01
C ARG A 210 7.64 -8.40 12.03
N ARG A 211 8.26 -7.28 12.42
CA ARG A 211 9.71 -7.20 12.66
C ARG A 211 9.98 -6.23 13.80
N THR A 212 11.05 -6.47 14.54
CA THR A 212 11.58 -5.51 15.50
C THR A 212 12.79 -4.82 14.88
N VAL A 213 12.87 -3.50 15.02
CA VAL A 213 14.02 -2.70 14.61
C VAL A 213 14.63 -2.08 15.85
N LEU A 214 15.91 -2.33 16.10
CA LEU A 214 16.62 -1.74 17.22
C LEU A 214 17.01 -0.30 16.89
N THR A 215 17.02 0.55 17.92
CA THR A 215 17.45 1.94 17.81
C THR A 215 18.97 1.98 17.71
N VAL A 216 19.46 2.80 16.78
CA VAL A 216 20.89 2.95 16.49
C VAL A 216 21.36 4.40 16.68
N PHE A 217 20.42 5.34 16.61
CA PHE A 217 20.69 6.77 16.69
C PHE A 217 20.12 7.32 17.99
N ASP A 218 20.97 7.90 18.83
CA ASP A 218 20.62 8.61 20.06
C ASP A 218 19.68 9.80 19.79
N TRP A 219 20.01 10.63 18.81
CA TRP A 219 19.19 11.79 18.42
C TRP A 219 17.77 11.39 17.99
N ALA A 220 17.57 10.15 17.55
CA ALA A 220 16.24 9.70 17.14
C ALA A 220 15.30 9.52 18.34
N VAL A 221 15.84 9.15 19.50
CA VAL A 221 15.09 9.07 20.76
C VAL A 221 14.62 10.47 21.16
N GLU A 222 15.54 11.45 21.15
CA GLU A 222 15.23 12.85 21.48
C GLU A 222 14.11 13.42 20.59
N VAL A 223 14.15 13.12 19.28
CA VAL A 223 13.12 13.56 18.33
C VAL A 223 11.76 12.96 18.67
N VAL A 224 11.70 11.67 19.01
CA VAL A 224 10.43 11.01 19.37
C VAL A 224 9.92 11.53 20.70
N GLU A 225 10.78 11.67 21.70
CA GLU A 225 10.43 12.20 23.02
C GLU A 225 9.87 13.61 22.92
N GLN A 226 10.57 14.51 22.22
CA GLN A 226 10.10 15.88 21.97
C GLN A 226 8.75 15.88 21.22
N TYR A 227 8.61 15.04 20.19
CA TYR A 227 7.36 14.96 19.46
C TYR A 227 6.20 14.49 20.34
N LEU A 228 6.42 13.48 21.19
CA LEU A 228 5.39 12.92 22.07
C LEU A 228 5.03 13.85 23.24
N SER A 229 5.98 14.64 23.74
CA SER A 229 5.76 15.55 24.87
C SER A 229 5.21 16.91 24.46
N GLU A 230 5.68 17.49 23.34
CA GLU A 230 5.34 18.86 22.94
C GLU A 230 4.33 18.92 21.79
N VAL A 231 4.58 18.17 20.71
CA VAL A 231 3.87 18.37 19.44
C VAL A 231 2.57 17.57 19.40
N ARG A 232 2.65 16.28 19.76
CA ARG A 232 1.51 15.36 19.70
C ARG A 232 0.37 15.81 20.61
N PRO A 233 0.58 16.22 21.88
CA PRO A 233 -0.52 16.72 22.72
C PRO A 233 -1.15 18.00 22.15
N ALA A 234 -0.34 18.89 21.58
CA ALA A 234 -0.83 20.12 20.94
C ALA A 234 -1.70 19.86 19.69
N LEU A 235 -1.50 18.72 19.02
CA LEU A 235 -2.36 18.26 17.91
C LEU A 235 -3.69 17.66 18.38
N ARG A 236 -3.90 17.50 19.69
CA ARG A 236 -5.13 16.97 20.33
C ARG A 236 -5.62 15.65 19.72
N PRO A 237 -4.83 14.57 19.77
CA PRO A 237 -5.19 13.27 19.19
C PRO A 237 -6.34 12.56 19.93
N GLY A 238 -6.76 13.04 21.10
CA GLY A 238 -7.64 12.30 22.01
C GLY A 238 -6.99 10.98 22.42
N ASP A 239 -7.79 9.92 22.49
CA ASP A 239 -7.33 8.57 22.86
C ASP A 239 -6.72 7.78 21.69
N ALA A 240 -6.50 8.41 20.53
CA ALA A 240 -5.92 7.73 19.40
C ALA A 240 -4.53 7.18 19.76
N PRO A 241 -4.24 5.89 19.56
CA PRO A 241 -2.95 5.30 19.94
C PRO A 241 -1.81 5.64 18.97
N ALA A 242 -2.15 6.16 17.78
CA ALA A 242 -1.19 6.46 16.73
C ALA A 242 -0.10 7.43 17.21
N VAL A 243 1.15 7.14 16.83
CA VAL A 243 2.28 8.05 17.08
C VAL A 243 1.98 9.39 16.40
N PHE A 244 1.80 9.38 15.08
CA PHE A 244 1.63 10.60 14.30
C PHE A 244 0.16 11.00 14.17
N ALA A 245 -0.23 12.00 14.96
CA ALA A 245 -1.58 12.54 14.93
C ALA A 245 -1.87 13.29 13.61
N PRO A 246 -3.06 13.11 13.01
CA PRO A 246 -3.48 13.95 11.91
C PRO A 246 -3.61 15.40 12.41
N SER A 247 -3.18 16.35 11.59
CA SER A 247 -3.43 17.76 11.88
C SER A 247 -4.93 17.97 11.69
N VAL A 248 -5.67 18.17 12.77
CA VAL A 248 -7.10 18.45 12.69
C VAL A 248 -7.28 19.75 11.90
N ARG A 249 -7.78 19.65 10.67
CA ARG A 249 -8.44 20.80 10.03
C ARG A 249 -9.82 20.90 10.68
N PRO A 250 -10.26 22.07 11.18
CA PRO A 250 -11.66 22.24 11.57
C PRO A 250 -12.52 21.85 10.36
N GLY A 251 -13.37 20.82 10.51
CA GLY A 251 -14.29 20.38 9.45
C GLY A 251 -13.99 19.03 8.77
N TRP A 252 -12.93 18.30 9.12
CA TRP A 252 -12.72 16.92 8.64
C TRP A 252 -13.08 15.89 9.72
N HIS A 253 -14.38 15.72 9.98
CA HIS A 253 -14.85 14.53 10.67
C HIS A 253 -14.70 13.35 9.70
N ARG A 254 -13.83 12.41 10.05
CA ARG A 254 -13.81 11.10 9.39
C ARG A 254 -15.16 10.45 9.75
N GLY A 255 -16.08 10.43 8.78
CA GLY A 255 -17.46 9.99 8.98
C GLY A 255 -17.52 8.69 9.78
N GLY A 256 -18.02 8.79 11.01
CA GLY A 256 -18.56 7.64 11.72
C GLY A 256 -19.77 7.18 10.94
N SER A 257 -19.78 5.92 10.55
CA SER A 257 -20.97 5.24 10.04
C SER A 257 -22.11 5.41 11.04
N PRO A 258 -23.25 6.04 10.68
CA PRO A 258 -24.44 6.00 11.51
C PRO A 258 -25.15 4.68 11.21
N THR A 259 -24.79 3.63 11.92
CA THR A 259 -25.64 2.45 12.07
C THR A 259 -26.07 2.43 13.52
N GLY A 260 -27.20 3.06 13.75
CA GLY A 260 -27.84 3.24 15.05
C GLY A 260 -29.22 3.81 14.79
N SER A 261 -30.09 3.00 14.20
CA SER A 261 -31.52 3.28 14.09
C SER A 261 -32.07 3.50 15.50
N PRO A 262 -32.75 4.62 15.80
CA PRO A 262 -33.52 4.71 17.03
C PRO A 262 -34.80 3.90 16.81
N SER A 263 -34.88 2.72 17.42
CA SER A 263 -36.15 2.04 17.57
C SER A 263 -37.00 2.87 18.53
N CYS A 264 -38.04 3.50 17.99
CA CYS A 264 -39.18 3.96 18.76
C CYS A 264 -39.80 2.74 19.46
N VAL A 265 -39.54 2.59 20.76
CA VAL A 265 -40.37 1.76 21.63
C VAL A 265 -41.35 2.70 22.31
N THR A 266 -42.58 2.65 21.81
CA THR A 266 -43.79 3.14 22.44
C THR A 266 -43.91 2.58 23.86
N LYS A 267 -44.01 3.48 24.85
CA LYS A 267 -44.55 3.15 26.17
C LYS A 267 -46.03 2.77 26.02
N PRO A 268 -46.51 1.67 26.61
CA PRO A 268 -47.91 1.56 26.97
C PRO A 268 -48.12 2.12 28.37
N ASP A 269 -49.05 3.05 28.49
CA ASP A 269 -49.78 3.31 29.72
C ASP A 269 -50.43 2.01 30.22
N CYS A 270 -50.22 1.69 31.49
CA CYS A 270 -51.17 0.89 32.27
C CYS A 270 -51.14 1.41 33.72
N ARG A 271 -52.19 2.17 34.06
CA ARG A 271 -52.71 2.27 35.42
C ARG A 271 -53.20 0.88 35.84
N ALA A 272 -52.85 0.44 37.04
CA ALA A 272 -53.76 -0.26 37.96
C ALA A 272 -53.06 -0.47 39.31
N SER A 273 -53.81 -0.08 40.36
CA SER A 273 -53.65 -0.42 41.78
C SER A 273 -52.57 0.29 42.59
#